data_AF-A0A2K0ULZ4-F1
#
_entry.id   AF-A0A2K0ULZ4-F1
#
_cell.length_a   1.000
_cell.length_b   1.000
_cell.length_c   1.000
_cell.angle_alpha   90.00
_cell.angle_beta   90.00
_cell.angle_gamma   90.00
#
_symmetry.space_group_name_H-M   'P 1'
#
loop_
_entity.id
_entity.type
_entity.pdbx_description
1 polymer ?
#
loop_
_entity_poly.entity_id
_entity_poly.type
_entity_poly.pdbx_seq_one_letter_code
_entity_poly.pdbx_strand_id
1 'polypeptide(L)'
;MMQASPFSYYNRNSFFESALKQAVKRCSLSNQPTAAKDSPFPPEPSEPALCLSEVTYTTKAGDTCDSLATKYSVSSAALFMGNPGIINCTNIVEGVNLCLPLQCKTFTLEKDDSCMSVAAVTGLDQGDIRSLNPWVHPLCNNLQDGTETLGRVICIIPPGGKYEHDVNTTNSDPAYSEYADKAVSPPSGETLADKTIKDCGRWYTVQKGDNCAVVLVQYHISLPLFIQANPSVSEGTCTTDLVPGRTYCVGPTKEAFAAKPQPVPPFHRFRCFAREADTKNRTVLTLTKAEHVKPMSITACQSFCLQRGWRVWGIQNGDSCFYDNQLRMDSQIIDDSKCNIHCNGNTTNVCGGKDAIKVFGDQDMLRVQYASLGCYS
;
A
#
# COMPACT_ATOMS: atom_id res chain seq x y z
N MET A 1 13.30 44.58 7.33
CA MET A 1 12.49 45.15 6.23
C MET A 1 11.23 44.32 6.10
N MET A 2 10.04 44.90 6.24
CA MET A 2 8.77 44.21 6.06
C MET A 2 8.35 44.33 4.59
N GLN A 3 8.98 43.54 3.73
CA GLN A 3 8.64 43.51 2.30
C GLN A 3 7.50 42.51 2.07
N ALA A 4 6.50 42.92 1.31
CA ALA A 4 5.48 42.08 0.70
C ALA A 4 6.16 41.21 -0.36
N SER A 5 6.33 39.92 -0.05
CA SER A 5 6.77 38.91 -0.99
C SER A 5 5.98 37.62 -0.76
N PRO A 6 6.00 36.67 -1.72
CA PRO A 6 5.37 35.36 -1.55
C PRO A 6 5.87 34.58 -0.32
N PHE A 7 7.11 34.86 0.09
CA PHE A 7 7.81 34.27 1.24
C PHE A 7 7.71 35.10 2.51
N SER A 8 6.98 36.21 2.50
CA SER A 8 6.85 37.08 3.67
C SER A 8 5.49 36.93 4.34
N TYR A 9 5.51 36.96 5.67
CA TYR A 9 4.31 36.99 6.50
C TYR A 9 3.54 38.32 6.40
N TYR A 10 4.11 39.34 5.75
CA TYR A 10 3.53 40.68 5.69
C TYR A 10 2.13 40.69 5.06
N ASN A 11 1.95 39.97 3.95
CA ASN A 11 0.65 39.88 3.27
C ASN A 11 -0.28 38.81 3.86
N ARG A 12 0.25 37.91 4.70
CA ARG A 12 -0.47 36.72 5.20
C ARG A 12 -1.02 36.92 6.61
N ASN A 13 -0.45 37.83 7.39
CA ASN A 13 -0.90 38.12 8.75
C ASN A 13 -0.99 39.62 8.98
N SER A 14 -2.23 40.08 9.26
CA SER A 14 -2.59 41.48 9.48
C SER A 14 -1.80 42.15 10.62
N PHE A 15 -1.23 41.36 11.53
CA PHE A 15 -0.33 41.85 12.57
C PHE A 15 0.88 42.58 11.98
N PHE A 16 1.55 42.02 10.97
CA PHE A 16 2.78 42.61 10.42
C PHE A 16 2.51 43.87 9.63
N GLU A 17 1.41 43.91 8.87
CA GLU A 17 0.93 45.12 8.21
C GLU A 17 0.63 46.21 9.25
N SER A 18 -0.07 45.86 10.32
CA SER A 18 -0.43 46.78 11.41
C SER A 18 0.80 47.27 12.17
N ALA A 19 1.76 46.39 12.45
CA ALA A 19 3.02 46.71 13.11
C ALA A 19 3.86 47.68 12.25
N LEU A 20 3.93 47.48 10.93
CA LEU A 20 4.60 48.42 10.03
C LEU A 20 3.93 49.79 10.05
N LYS A 21 2.60 49.85 9.92
CA LYS A 21 1.84 51.11 9.99
C LYS A 21 2.12 51.86 11.30
N GLN A 22 2.17 51.12 12.42
CA GLN A 22 2.43 51.71 13.73
C GLN A 22 3.88 52.20 13.88
N ALA A 23 4.85 51.47 13.35
CA ALA A 23 6.26 51.87 13.35
C ALA A 23 6.50 53.11 12.46
N VAL A 24 5.91 53.14 11.25
CA VAL A 24 5.98 54.29 10.34
C VAL A 24 5.41 55.54 11.02
N LYS A 25 4.27 55.40 11.72
CA LYS A 25 3.65 56.49 12.47
C LYS A 25 4.50 56.97 13.65
N ARG A 26 5.06 56.05 14.44
CA ARG A 26 5.88 56.41 15.62
C ARG A 26 7.20 57.07 15.25
N CYS A 27 7.81 56.64 14.15
CA CYS A 27 9.13 57.09 13.73
C CYS A 27 9.09 58.21 12.69
N SER A 28 7.90 58.77 12.39
CA SER A 28 7.71 59.83 11.38
C SER A 28 8.32 59.48 10.02
N LEU A 29 8.26 58.19 9.64
CA LEU A 29 8.80 57.72 8.37
C LEU A 29 7.78 57.98 7.25
N SER A 30 8.27 58.19 6.03
CA SER A 30 7.46 58.35 4.82
C SER A 30 7.99 57.43 3.71
N ASN A 31 7.11 57.01 2.80
CA ASN A 31 7.43 56.24 1.60
C ASN A 31 8.20 54.93 1.83
N GLN A 32 7.86 54.15 2.87
CA GLN A 32 8.44 52.81 3.06
C GLN A 32 7.87 51.85 1.99
N PRO A 33 8.66 51.42 0.98
CA PRO A 33 8.17 50.53 -0.05
C PRO A 33 8.05 49.13 0.54
N THR A 34 6.85 48.57 0.49
CA THR A 34 6.62 47.18 0.87
C THR A 34 6.74 46.25 -0.33
N ALA A 35 6.57 46.73 -1.56
CA ALA A 35 6.85 45.94 -2.75
C ALA A 35 8.31 45.46 -2.73
N ALA A 36 8.51 44.14 -2.89
CA ALA A 36 9.82 43.60 -3.16
C ALA A 36 10.39 44.27 -4.42
N LYS A 37 11.60 44.84 -4.32
CA LYS A 37 12.34 45.26 -5.51
C LYS A 37 12.80 44.01 -6.25
N ASP A 38 12.79 44.06 -7.58
CA ASP A 38 13.36 43.01 -8.40
C ASP A 38 14.78 42.69 -7.94
N SER A 39 15.15 41.41 -8.02
CA SER A 39 16.49 40.97 -7.65
C SER A 39 17.53 41.81 -8.40
N PRO A 40 18.51 42.43 -7.71
CA PRO A 40 19.59 43.15 -8.37
C PRO A 40 20.53 42.20 -9.13
N PHE A 41 20.37 40.89 -8.93
CA PHE A 41 21.12 39.87 -9.64
C PHE A 41 20.45 39.56 -10.98
N PRO A 42 21.22 39.53 -12.09
CA PRO A 42 20.72 39.03 -13.36
C PRO A 42 20.17 37.60 -13.15
N PRO A 43 19.08 37.22 -13.84
CA PRO A 43 18.61 35.84 -13.79
C PRO A 43 19.74 34.93 -14.26
N GLU A 44 20.15 33.97 -13.42
CA GLU A 44 21.08 32.92 -13.82
C GLU A 44 20.48 32.14 -15.00
N PRO A 45 21.28 31.74 -16.01
CA PRO A 45 20.82 30.82 -17.03
C PRO A 45 20.36 29.54 -16.35
N SER A 46 19.07 29.22 -16.45
CA SER A 46 18.54 28.00 -15.83
C SER A 46 19.15 26.78 -16.51
N GLU A 47 19.90 25.98 -15.77
CA GLU A 47 20.17 24.60 -16.19
C GLU A 47 18.82 23.89 -16.47
N PRO A 48 18.76 22.98 -17.47
CA PRO A 48 17.52 22.26 -17.74
C PRO A 48 17.10 21.53 -16.47
N ALA A 49 15.95 21.90 -15.91
CA ALA A 49 15.44 21.28 -14.69
C ALA A 49 15.27 19.78 -14.93
N LEU A 50 16.04 18.96 -14.21
CA LEU A 50 15.97 17.51 -14.29
C LEU A 50 14.61 17.04 -13.77
N CYS A 51 13.78 16.51 -14.65
CA CYS A 51 12.51 15.91 -14.28
C CYS A 51 12.66 14.39 -14.11
N LEU A 52 12.95 13.95 -12.88
CA LEU A 52 13.25 12.54 -12.60
C LEU A 52 12.10 11.57 -12.96
N SER A 53 10.84 12.03 -12.88
CA SER A 53 9.68 11.23 -13.27
C SER A 53 9.44 11.20 -14.77
N GLU A 54 10.07 12.12 -15.53
CA GLU A 54 9.77 12.43 -16.93
C GLU A 54 8.31 12.85 -17.21
N VAL A 55 7.50 13.02 -16.15
CA VAL A 55 6.09 13.43 -16.26
C VAL A 55 5.99 14.93 -16.03
N THR A 56 5.47 15.63 -17.04
CA THR A 56 5.23 17.06 -16.97
C THR A 56 3.75 17.41 -16.99
N TYR A 57 3.41 18.57 -16.41
CA TYR A 57 2.05 19.10 -16.38
C TYR A 57 2.06 20.61 -16.57
N THR A 58 1.28 21.11 -17.53
CA THR A 58 1.04 22.54 -17.68
C THR A 58 -0.16 22.96 -16.84
N THR A 59 0.07 23.86 -15.90
CA THR A 59 -0.91 24.38 -14.95
C THR A 59 -2.06 25.11 -15.63
N LYS A 60 -3.24 25.00 -15.03
CA LYS A 60 -4.51 25.61 -15.44
C LYS A 60 -5.01 26.55 -14.36
N ALA A 61 -5.91 27.45 -14.73
CA ALA A 61 -6.57 28.34 -13.79
C ALA A 61 -7.22 27.55 -12.63
N GLY A 62 -6.87 27.93 -11.39
CA GLY A 62 -7.38 27.30 -10.16
C GLY A 62 -6.55 26.12 -9.63
N ASP A 63 -5.46 25.74 -10.30
CA ASP A 63 -4.56 24.72 -9.78
C ASP A 63 -3.84 25.19 -8.49
N THR A 64 -3.74 24.26 -7.53
CA THR A 64 -3.01 24.43 -6.27
C THR A 64 -2.08 23.25 -6.07
N CYS A 65 -1.09 23.38 -5.19
CA CYS A 65 -0.22 22.25 -4.88
C CYS A 65 -1.03 21.08 -4.33
N ASP A 66 -2.02 21.34 -3.48
CA ASP A 66 -2.87 20.30 -2.90
C ASP A 66 -3.78 19.64 -3.94
N SER A 67 -4.41 20.41 -4.84
CA SER A 67 -5.29 19.83 -5.86
C SER A 67 -4.51 18.93 -6.83
N LEU A 68 -3.31 19.36 -7.22
CA LEU A 68 -2.41 18.58 -8.07
C LEU A 68 -1.83 17.39 -7.30
N ALA A 69 -1.43 17.57 -6.05
CA ALA A 69 -0.89 16.51 -5.20
C ALA A 69 -1.88 15.36 -4.97
N THR A 70 -3.14 15.69 -4.66
CA THR A 70 -4.20 14.69 -4.54
C THR A 70 -4.49 14.01 -5.88
N LYS A 71 -4.55 14.77 -6.98
CA LYS A 71 -4.87 14.25 -8.31
C LYS A 71 -3.79 13.31 -8.86
N TYR A 72 -2.52 13.64 -8.63
CA TYR A 72 -1.38 12.93 -9.17
C TYR A 72 -0.66 12.05 -8.14
N SER A 73 -1.20 11.91 -6.93
CA SER A 73 -0.62 11.11 -5.84
C SER A 73 0.83 11.47 -5.55
N VAL A 74 1.13 12.77 -5.42
CA VAL A 74 2.47 13.29 -5.08
C VAL A 74 2.41 14.11 -3.80
N SER A 75 3.56 14.49 -3.23
CA SER A 75 3.60 15.45 -2.12
C SER A 75 3.43 16.89 -2.63
N SER A 76 2.57 17.67 -1.97
CA SER A 76 2.43 19.11 -2.25
C SER A 76 3.77 19.85 -2.07
N ALA A 77 4.51 19.49 -1.01
CA ALA A 77 5.80 20.08 -0.71
C ALA A 77 6.85 19.73 -1.76
N ALA A 78 6.88 18.48 -2.22
CA ALA A 78 7.79 18.06 -3.29
C ALA A 78 7.46 18.77 -4.62
N LEU A 79 6.17 18.97 -4.91
CA LEU A 79 5.73 19.72 -6.08
C LEU A 79 6.22 21.17 -6.01
N PHE A 80 6.04 21.83 -4.86
CA PHE A 80 6.53 23.20 -4.65
C PHE A 80 8.05 23.31 -4.76
N MET A 81 8.79 22.50 -4.00
CA MET A 81 10.26 22.58 -3.93
C MET A 81 10.94 22.15 -5.23
N GLY A 82 10.36 21.20 -5.96
CA GLY A 82 10.89 20.71 -7.23
C GLY A 82 10.57 21.61 -8.43
N ASN A 83 9.70 22.60 -8.26
CA ASN A 83 9.26 23.47 -9.35
C ASN A 83 9.42 24.94 -8.99
N PRO A 84 10.58 25.55 -9.30
CA PRO A 84 10.85 26.96 -9.01
C PRO A 84 9.84 27.95 -9.63
N GLY A 85 9.12 27.53 -10.68
CA GLY A 85 8.04 28.31 -11.28
C GLY A 85 6.78 28.45 -10.40
N ILE A 86 6.65 27.63 -9.34
CA ILE A 86 5.56 27.76 -8.38
C ILE A 86 5.92 28.81 -7.34
N ILE A 87 5.29 29.97 -7.45
CA ILE A 87 5.48 31.08 -6.50
C ILE A 87 4.56 30.94 -5.28
N ASN A 88 3.35 30.41 -5.49
CA ASN A 88 2.35 30.25 -4.43
C ASN A 88 1.57 28.94 -4.60
N CYS A 89 1.68 28.05 -3.63
CA CYS A 89 0.97 26.77 -3.65
C CYS A 89 -0.55 26.88 -3.61
N THR A 90 -1.12 27.97 -3.09
CA THR A 90 -2.58 28.11 -2.98
C THR A 90 -3.22 28.73 -4.23
N ASN A 91 -2.42 29.22 -5.17
CA ASN A 91 -2.88 29.82 -6.41
C ASN A 91 -1.74 29.82 -7.43
N ILE A 92 -1.59 28.70 -8.15
CA ILE A 92 -0.53 28.55 -9.15
C ILE A 92 -0.94 29.31 -10.42
N VAL A 93 0.00 30.07 -10.98
CA VAL A 93 -0.22 30.81 -12.23
C VAL A 93 -0.43 29.82 -13.37
N GLU A 94 -1.42 30.08 -14.23
CA GLU A 94 -1.70 29.26 -15.41
C GLU A 94 -0.53 29.29 -16.41
N GLY A 95 -0.29 28.16 -17.09
CA GLY A 95 0.72 28.04 -18.14
C GLY A 95 2.13 27.73 -17.64
N VAL A 96 2.35 27.60 -16.33
CA VAL A 96 3.61 27.12 -15.77
C VAL A 96 3.76 25.62 -16.06
N ASN A 97 4.87 25.24 -16.69
CA ASN A 97 5.21 23.85 -16.93
C ASN A 97 5.90 23.25 -15.69
N LEU A 98 5.26 22.25 -15.08
CA LEU A 98 5.73 21.57 -13.88
C LEU A 98 6.31 20.21 -14.23
N CYS A 99 7.39 19.83 -13.55
CA CYS A 99 7.76 18.44 -13.36
C CYS A 99 6.97 17.85 -12.18
N LEU A 100 6.21 16.79 -12.41
CA LEU A 100 5.52 16.08 -11.34
C LEU A 100 6.52 15.22 -10.56
N PRO A 101 6.59 15.29 -9.22
CA PRO A 101 7.43 14.40 -8.43
C PRO A 101 7.08 12.92 -8.64
N LEU A 102 7.96 12.03 -8.19
CA LEU A 102 7.63 10.61 -8.09
C LEU A 102 6.41 10.44 -7.17
N GLN A 103 5.48 9.58 -7.58
CA GLN A 103 4.26 9.36 -6.82
C GLN A 103 4.54 8.56 -5.55
N CYS A 104 3.65 8.72 -4.57
CA CYS A 104 3.69 8.05 -3.29
C CYS A 104 2.26 7.82 -2.80
N LYS A 105 2.08 6.93 -1.82
CA LYS A 105 0.84 6.96 -1.04
C LYS A 105 0.80 8.27 -0.25
N THR A 106 -0.29 9.00 -0.37
CA THR A 106 -0.46 10.31 0.25
C THR A 106 -1.33 10.25 1.50
N PHE A 107 -1.12 11.23 2.39
CA PHE A 107 -2.00 11.57 3.50
C PHE A 107 -2.26 13.07 3.44
N THR A 108 -3.51 13.48 3.61
CA THR A 108 -3.88 14.90 3.63
C THR A 108 -4.05 15.35 5.06
N LEU A 109 -3.22 16.31 5.50
CA LEU A 109 -3.23 16.81 6.87
C LEU A 109 -4.52 17.58 7.18
N GLU A 110 -5.14 17.24 8.31
CA GLU A 110 -6.20 18.04 8.91
C GLU A 110 -5.62 19.14 9.82
N LYS A 111 -6.46 20.08 10.24
CA LYS A 111 -6.07 21.31 10.95
C LYS A 111 -5.31 21.06 12.26
N ASP A 112 -5.61 19.97 12.95
CA ASP A 112 -5.05 19.64 14.26
C ASP A 112 -4.09 18.44 14.22
N ASP A 113 -3.73 17.98 13.01
CA ASP A 113 -2.80 16.86 12.87
C ASP A 113 -1.40 17.20 13.36
N SER A 114 -0.79 16.22 14.02
CA SER A 114 0.62 16.23 14.44
C SER A 114 1.32 15.01 13.86
N CYS A 115 2.65 14.96 13.90
CA CYS A 115 3.35 13.72 13.54
C CYS A 115 2.86 12.53 14.37
N MET A 116 2.45 12.73 15.63
CA MET A 116 1.93 11.65 16.47
C MET A 116 0.57 11.14 16.01
N SER A 117 -0.37 12.03 15.64
CA SER A 117 -1.69 11.60 15.15
C SER A 117 -1.57 10.90 13.81
N VAL A 118 -0.75 11.46 12.90
CA VAL A 118 -0.49 10.87 11.59
C VAL A 118 0.19 9.51 11.74
N ALA A 119 1.21 9.38 12.60
CA ALA A 119 1.88 8.13 12.92
C ALA A 119 0.88 7.06 13.39
N ALA A 120 -0.01 7.42 14.32
CA ALA A 120 -1.02 6.50 14.86
C ALA A 120 -2.00 5.98 13.81
N VAL A 121 -2.41 6.83 12.86
CA VAL A 121 -3.37 6.45 11.80
C VAL A 121 -2.70 5.67 10.67
N THR A 122 -1.45 6.01 10.36
CA THR A 122 -0.72 5.42 9.21
C THR A 122 0.09 4.19 9.58
N GLY A 123 0.37 3.98 10.86
CA GLY A 123 1.27 2.93 11.36
C GLY A 123 2.76 3.26 11.21
N LEU A 124 3.11 4.49 10.87
CA LEU A 124 4.49 4.96 10.76
C LEU A 124 5.05 5.43 12.11
N ASP A 125 6.38 5.45 12.27
CA ASP A 125 7.01 6.26 13.32
C ASP A 125 7.25 7.70 12.83
N GLN A 126 7.43 8.64 13.77
CA GLN A 126 7.71 10.04 13.44
C GLN A 126 9.00 10.21 12.63
N GLY A 127 9.99 9.33 12.85
CA GLY A 127 11.21 9.28 12.06
C GLY A 127 10.95 8.96 10.58
N ASP A 128 9.99 8.08 10.31
CA ASP A 128 9.61 7.71 8.94
C ASP A 128 8.89 8.87 8.25
N ILE A 129 7.94 9.51 8.93
CA ILE A 129 7.24 10.70 8.41
C ILE A 129 8.24 11.77 7.96
N ARG A 130 9.28 12.03 8.78
CA ARG A 130 10.34 12.98 8.46
C ARG A 130 11.22 12.53 7.28
N SER A 131 11.56 11.24 7.23
CA SER A 131 12.39 10.70 6.15
C SER A 131 11.69 10.78 4.79
N LEU A 132 10.36 10.67 4.80
CA LEU A 132 9.50 10.79 3.62
C LEU A 132 9.17 12.24 3.25
N ASN A 133 9.25 13.16 4.23
CA ASN A 133 8.93 14.57 4.07
C ASN A 133 10.06 15.42 4.67
N PRO A 134 11.21 15.58 3.98
CA PRO A 134 12.43 16.15 4.57
C PRO A 134 12.34 17.62 5.04
N TRP A 135 11.27 18.33 4.67
CA TRP A 135 10.96 19.67 5.16
C TRP A 135 10.45 19.67 6.62
N VAL A 136 10.02 18.51 7.13
CA VAL A 136 9.61 18.34 8.53
C VAL A 136 10.85 18.35 9.42
N HIS A 137 10.84 19.22 10.43
CA HIS A 137 11.96 19.38 11.34
C HIS A 137 12.16 18.17 12.26
N PRO A 138 13.36 17.99 12.85
CA PRO A 138 13.65 16.86 13.73
C PRO A 138 12.67 16.68 14.90
N LEU A 139 12.10 17.77 15.41
CA LEU A 139 11.11 17.75 16.50
C LEU A 139 9.65 17.62 16.01
N CYS A 140 9.42 17.58 14.70
CA CYS A 140 8.11 17.60 14.04
C CYS A 140 7.08 18.59 14.64
N ASN A 141 7.54 19.77 15.02
CA ASN A 141 6.68 20.85 15.52
C ASN A 141 6.21 21.80 14.40
N ASN A 142 6.76 21.68 13.20
CA ASN A 142 6.48 22.56 12.06
C ASN A 142 5.50 21.94 11.04
N LEU A 143 4.90 20.79 11.34
CA LEU A 143 4.06 20.06 10.39
C LEU A 143 2.90 20.95 9.89
N GLN A 144 2.20 21.61 10.82
CA GLN A 144 1.09 22.51 10.48
C GLN A 144 1.57 23.84 9.89
N ASP A 145 2.61 24.45 10.47
CA ASP A 145 3.18 25.72 9.98
C ASP A 145 3.65 25.61 8.53
N GLY A 146 4.20 24.46 8.14
CA GLY A 146 4.62 24.19 6.77
C GLY A 146 3.47 24.15 5.77
N THR A 147 2.26 23.77 6.19
CA THR A 147 1.12 23.59 5.28
C THR A 147 0.69 24.88 4.59
N GLU A 148 0.89 26.03 5.22
CA GLU A 148 0.55 27.33 4.64
C GLU A 148 1.40 27.64 3.39
N THR A 149 2.61 27.11 3.33
CA THR A 149 3.57 27.39 2.24
C THR A 149 3.67 26.22 1.28
N LEU A 150 3.72 25.01 1.81
CA LEU A 150 4.04 23.79 1.07
C LEU A 150 2.81 22.95 0.73
N GLY A 151 1.63 23.30 1.25
CA GLY A 151 0.41 22.49 1.12
C GLY A 151 0.30 21.38 2.17
N ARG A 152 -0.84 20.68 2.16
CA ARG A 152 -1.27 19.70 3.17
C ARG A 152 -1.05 18.24 2.79
N VAL A 153 -0.73 17.95 1.53
CA VAL A 153 -0.58 16.56 1.07
C VAL A 153 0.85 16.09 1.25
N ILE A 154 1.04 15.10 2.12
CA ILE A 154 2.35 14.52 2.45
C ILE A 154 2.47 13.08 1.92
N CYS A 155 3.70 12.61 1.72
CA CYS A 155 3.95 11.21 1.41
C CYS A 155 4.04 10.39 2.70
N ILE A 156 3.39 9.25 2.74
CA ILE A 156 3.47 8.28 3.86
C ILE A 156 4.20 6.99 3.46
N ILE A 157 4.77 6.96 2.25
CA ILE A 157 5.56 5.86 1.69
C ILE A 157 6.63 6.45 0.77
N PRO A 158 7.82 5.81 0.61
CA PRO A 158 8.87 6.32 -0.26
C PRO A 158 8.35 6.65 -1.66
N PRO A 159 8.54 7.89 -2.15
CA PRO A 159 8.25 8.23 -3.53
C PRO A 159 8.98 7.30 -4.50
N GLY A 160 8.26 6.71 -5.46
CA GLY A 160 8.82 5.74 -6.40
C GLY A 160 9.14 4.34 -5.83
N GLY A 161 8.71 4.04 -4.60
CA GLY A 161 8.87 2.71 -3.97
C GLY A 161 7.74 1.73 -4.29
N LYS A 162 8.00 0.43 -4.16
CA LYS A 162 6.98 -0.63 -4.26
C LYS A 162 5.99 -0.52 -3.10
N TYR A 163 4.69 -0.37 -3.40
CA TYR A 163 3.65 -0.33 -2.36
C TYR A 163 2.65 -1.48 -2.49
N GLU A 164 2.50 -2.25 -1.40
CA GLU A 164 1.34 -3.11 -1.15
C GLU A 164 0.57 -2.57 0.07
N HIS A 165 -0.65 -2.05 -0.12
CA HIS A 165 -1.85 -2.52 0.58
C HIS A 165 -3.13 -1.86 0.07
N ASP A 166 -4.19 -2.67 0.02
CA ASP A 166 -5.58 -2.43 -0.40
C ASP A 166 -6.18 -1.06 -0.04
N VAL A 167 -6.72 -0.35 -1.03
CA VAL A 167 -7.74 0.68 -0.79
C VAL A 167 -8.79 0.70 -1.90
N ASN A 168 -10.02 0.48 -1.48
CA ASN A 168 -11.24 0.38 -2.28
C ASN A 168 -11.80 1.76 -2.70
N THR A 169 -10.96 2.68 -3.18
CA THR A 169 -11.37 4.04 -3.58
C THR A 169 -11.16 4.29 -5.06
N THR A 170 -12.28 4.36 -5.78
CA THR A 170 -12.44 4.22 -7.23
C THR A 170 -12.08 5.44 -8.09
N ASN A 171 -11.28 6.40 -7.61
CA ASN A 171 -10.96 7.62 -8.39
C ASN A 171 -9.48 8.02 -8.46
N SER A 172 -8.58 7.13 -8.07
CA SER A 172 -7.15 7.30 -8.25
C SER A 172 -6.57 5.94 -8.60
N ASP A 173 -6.51 5.60 -9.89
CA ASP A 173 -5.65 4.52 -10.36
C ASP A 173 -4.21 4.95 -10.01
N PRO A 174 -3.53 4.34 -9.03
CA PRO A 174 -2.19 4.75 -8.66
C PRO A 174 -1.24 4.10 -9.66
N ALA A 175 -0.53 4.91 -10.42
CA ALA A 175 0.39 4.49 -11.47
C ALA A 175 1.68 3.81 -10.94
N TYR A 176 1.61 3.01 -9.87
CA TYR A 176 2.71 2.20 -9.34
C TYR A 176 2.29 0.84 -8.76
N SER A 177 1.01 0.48 -8.81
CA SER A 177 0.62 -0.91 -8.55
C SER A 177 0.90 -1.74 -9.79
N GLU A 178 1.67 -2.84 -9.71
CA GLU A 178 1.82 -3.77 -10.85
C GLU A 178 0.45 -4.35 -11.28
N TYR A 179 -0.56 -4.25 -10.40
CA TYR A 179 -1.94 -4.63 -10.64
C TYR A 179 -2.86 -3.43 -10.90
N ALA A 180 -3.95 -3.65 -11.61
CA ALA A 180 -5.05 -2.69 -11.71
C ALA A 180 -6.21 -3.07 -10.77
N ASP A 181 -6.96 -2.07 -10.32
CA ASP A 181 -8.08 -2.28 -9.38
C ASP A 181 -9.29 -2.97 -10.01
N LYS A 182 -9.48 -2.77 -11.32
CA LYS A 182 -10.60 -3.35 -12.07
C LYS A 182 -10.21 -3.62 -13.51
N ALA A 183 -10.82 -4.63 -14.09
CA ALA A 183 -10.67 -4.91 -15.50
C ALA A 183 -11.37 -3.83 -16.33
N VAL A 184 -10.73 -3.42 -17.43
CA VAL A 184 -11.31 -2.53 -18.44
C VAL A 184 -11.17 -3.18 -19.80
N SER A 185 -12.08 -2.88 -20.72
CA SER A 185 -11.96 -3.40 -22.09
C SER A 185 -10.71 -2.85 -22.79
N PRO A 186 -10.04 -3.65 -23.64
CA PRO A 186 -8.93 -3.15 -24.45
C PRO A 186 -9.39 -2.03 -25.39
N PRO A 187 -8.49 -1.13 -25.83
CA PRO A 187 -8.85 -0.03 -26.72
C PRO A 187 -9.54 -0.53 -28.01
N SER A 188 -10.56 0.21 -28.46
CA SER A 188 -11.35 -0.17 -29.63
C SER A 188 -10.53 -0.15 -30.91
N GLY A 189 -10.54 -1.25 -31.67
CA GLY A 189 -9.81 -1.39 -32.94
C GLY A 189 -8.43 -2.06 -32.82
N GLU A 190 -8.00 -2.35 -31.59
CA GLU A 190 -6.73 -3.02 -31.32
C GLU A 190 -6.85 -4.56 -31.32
N THR A 191 -5.78 -5.24 -31.70
CA THR A 191 -5.75 -6.72 -31.74
C THR A 191 -4.95 -7.27 -30.57
N LEU A 192 -5.59 -8.03 -29.67
CA LEU A 192 -4.91 -8.66 -28.55
C LEU A 192 -3.82 -9.63 -29.01
N ALA A 193 -2.73 -9.68 -28.25
CA ALA A 193 -1.70 -10.71 -28.38
C ALA A 193 -2.23 -12.08 -27.95
N ASP A 194 -1.63 -13.13 -28.48
CA ASP A 194 -2.08 -14.50 -28.22
C ASP A 194 -1.97 -14.83 -26.73
N LYS A 195 -3.02 -15.44 -26.17
CA LYS A 195 -3.11 -15.88 -24.76
C LYS A 195 -3.04 -14.77 -23.71
N THR A 196 -3.02 -13.50 -24.08
CA THR A 196 -3.14 -12.39 -23.12
C THR A 196 -4.45 -12.50 -22.34
N ILE A 197 -4.37 -12.34 -21.02
CA ILE A 197 -5.53 -12.37 -20.13
C ILE A 197 -6.51 -11.23 -20.45
N LYS A 198 -7.79 -11.42 -20.11
CA LYS A 198 -8.83 -10.38 -20.30
C LYS A 198 -9.11 -9.57 -19.04
N ASP A 199 -8.78 -10.13 -17.87
CA ASP A 199 -8.94 -9.49 -16.56
C ASP A 199 -7.80 -8.49 -16.30
N CYS A 200 -7.73 -7.47 -17.16
CA CYS A 200 -6.67 -6.49 -17.19
C CYS A 200 -7.25 -5.07 -17.14
N GLY A 201 -6.66 -4.21 -16.31
CA GLY A 201 -7.09 -2.81 -16.18
C GLY A 201 -6.22 -1.82 -16.97
N ARG A 202 -5.04 -2.24 -17.45
CA ARG A 202 -4.15 -1.39 -18.26
C ARG A 202 -3.58 -2.16 -19.45
N TRP A 203 -3.68 -1.55 -20.63
CA TRP A 203 -3.36 -2.17 -21.92
C TRP A 203 -2.27 -1.39 -22.64
N TYR A 204 -1.41 -2.09 -23.36
CA TYR A 204 -0.38 -1.47 -24.21
C TYR A 204 -0.29 -2.14 -25.57
N THR A 205 -0.35 -1.33 -26.64
CA THR A 205 -0.09 -1.80 -28.01
C THR A 205 1.37 -1.56 -28.35
N VAL A 206 2.08 -2.65 -28.60
CA VAL A 206 3.50 -2.63 -28.95
C VAL A 206 3.72 -1.91 -30.26
N GLN A 207 4.67 -0.99 -30.27
CA GLN A 207 5.16 -0.28 -31.45
C GLN A 207 6.39 -0.99 -32.04
N LYS A 208 6.68 -0.70 -33.30
CA LYS A 208 7.85 -1.26 -33.98
C LYS A 208 9.12 -0.70 -33.32
N GLY A 209 9.94 -1.59 -32.76
CA GLY A 209 11.21 -1.24 -32.12
C GLY A 209 11.14 -1.14 -30.59
N ASP A 210 9.98 -1.43 -29.99
CA ASP A 210 9.86 -1.49 -28.53
C ASP A 210 10.80 -2.52 -27.92
N ASN A 211 11.27 -2.18 -26.72
CA ASN A 211 12.08 -3.05 -25.89
C ASN A 211 11.26 -3.45 -24.66
N CYS A 212 11.22 -4.76 -24.36
CA CYS A 212 10.50 -5.27 -23.21
C CYS A 212 10.90 -4.56 -21.91
N ALA A 213 12.18 -4.29 -21.67
CA ALA A 213 12.62 -3.57 -20.48
C ALA A 213 12.00 -2.16 -20.37
N VAL A 214 11.86 -1.45 -21.50
CA VAL A 214 11.24 -0.12 -21.54
C VAL A 214 9.75 -0.22 -21.24
N VAL A 215 9.04 -1.20 -21.83
CA VAL A 215 7.62 -1.44 -21.59
C VAL A 215 7.36 -1.79 -20.11
N LEU A 216 8.13 -2.71 -19.54
CA LEU A 216 8.00 -3.13 -18.15
C LEU A 216 8.23 -1.96 -17.18
N VAL A 217 9.24 -1.12 -17.45
CA VAL A 217 9.55 0.07 -16.65
C VAL A 217 8.46 1.12 -16.79
N GLN A 218 8.02 1.41 -18.01
CA GLN A 218 6.98 2.41 -18.31
C GLN A 218 5.66 2.10 -17.61
N TYR A 219 5.30 0.82 -17.53
CA TYR A 219 4.03 0.38 -16.95
C TYR A 219 4.15 -0.17 -15.54
N HIS A 220 5.34 -0.07 -14.94
CA HIS A 220 5.61 -0.50 -13.57
C HIS A 220 5.13 -1.94 -13.30
N ILE A 221 5.41 -2.86 -14.22
CA ILE A 221 5.06 -4.28 -14.12
C ILE A 221 6.32 -5.14 -14.12
N SER A 222 6.42 -6.10 -13.20
CA SER A 222 7.56 -7.02 -13.16
C SER A 222 7.52 -8.00 -14.34
N LEU A 223 8.69 -8.42 -14.84
CA LEU A 223 8.78 -9.43 -15.90
C LEU A 223 7.99 -10.71 -15.56
N PRO A 224 8.09 -11.29 -14.35
CA PRO A 224 7.29 -12.46 -13.98
C PRO A 224 5.77 -12.23 -14.06
N LEU A 225 5.29 -11.06 -13.62
CA LEU A 225 3.86 -10.74 -13.70
C LEU A 225 3.41 -10.49 -15.15
N PHE A 226 4.25 -9.83 -15.94
CA PHE A 226 3.98 -9.54 -17.34
C PHE A 226 3.87 -10.81 -18.18
N ILE A 227 4.78 -11.78 -18.02
CA ILE A 227 4.70 -13.06 -18.73
C ILE A 227 3.55 -13.94 -18.22
N GLN A 228 3.17 -13.81 -16.94
CA GLN A 228 2.00 -14.48 -16.39
C GLN A 228 0.69 -13.93 -16.98
N ALA A 229 0.61 -12.61 -17.18
CA ALA A 229 -0.51 -11.95 -17.84
C ALA A 229 -0.49 -12.13 -19.37
N ASN A 230 0.68 -12.39 -19.96
CA ASN A 230 0.89 -12.52 -21.41
C ASN A 230 1.72 -13.75 -21.76
N PRO A 231 1.14 -14.97 -21.70
CA PRO A 231 1.88 -16.23 -21.89
C PRO A 231 2.44 -16.46 -23.30
N SER A 232 2.19 -15.57 -24.28
CA SER A 232 2.92 -15.58 -25.56
C SER A 232 4.34 -15.03 -25.45
N VAL A 233 4.68 -14.40 -24.32
CA VAL A 233 5.98 -13.79 -24.05
C VAL A 233 6.73 -14.66 -23.04
N SER A 234 7.99 -14.97 -23.34
CA SER A 234 8.82 -15.79 -22.44
C SER A 234 9.89 -14.94 -21.74
N GLU A 235 10.31 -15.38 -20.56
CA GLU A 235 11.30 -14.67 -19.73
C GLU A 235 12.62 -14.39 -20.48
N GLY A 236 13.13 -15.37 -21.23
CA GLY A 236 14.41 -15.25 -21.95
C GLY A 236 14.34 -14.57 -23.32
N THR A 237 13.14 -14.37 -23.88
CA THR A 237 12.92 -13.86 -25.24
C THR A 237 11.94 -12.69 -25.26
N CYS A 238 11.73 -12.03 -24.12
CA CYS A 238 10.66 -11.06 -23.97
C CYS A 238 10.62 -10.00 -25.09
N THR A 239 11.74 -9.34 -25.39
CA THR A 239 11.80 -8.31 -26.45
C THR A 239 11.50 -8.85 -27.84
N THR A 240 11.92 -10.08 -28.16
CA THR A 240 11.67 -10.69 -29.47
C THR A 240 10.25 -11.26 -29.61
N ASP A 241 9.60 -11.57 -28.48
CA ASP A 241 8.23 -12.10 -28.43
C ASP A 241 7.17 -10.98 -28.48
N LEU A 242 7.57 -9.71 -28.31
CA LEU A 242 6.70 -8.55 -28.52
C LEU A 242 6.45 -8.35 -30.02
N VAL A 243 5.20 -8.52 -30.43
CA VAL A 243 4.77 -8.36 -31.82
C VAL A 243 4.22 -6.95 -32.03
N PRO A 244 4.84 -6.11 -32.89
CA PRO A 244 4.32 -4.78 -33.20
C PRO A 244 2.88 -4.82 -33.71
N GLY A 245 2.04 -3.92 -33.20
CA GLY A 245 0.60 -3.83 -33.48
C GLY A 245 -0.27 -4.80 -32.68
N ARG A 246 0.30 -5.57 -31.74
CA ARG A 246 -0.46 -6.40 -30.80
C ARG A 246 -0.55 -5.73 -29.43
N THR A 247 -1.68 -5.94 -28.77
CA THR A 247 -1.96 -5.38 -27.44
C THR A 247 -1.76 -6.41 -26.34
N TYR A 248 -0.99 -6.03 -25.34
CA TYR A 248 -0.61 -6.83 -24.18
C TYR A 248 -1.20 -6.22 -22.91
N CYS A 249 -1.42 -7.07 -21.90
CA CYS A 249 -1.83 -6.63 -20.58
C CYS A 249 -0.61 -6.13 -19.79
N VAL A 250 -0.63 -4.88 -19.36
CA VAL A 250 0.46 -4.25 -18.58
C VAL A 250 0.01 -3.86 -17.16
N GLY A 251 -1.20 -4.25 -16.78
CA GLY A 251 -1.74 -4.08 -15.44
C GLY A 251 -2.86 -5.09 -15.19
N PRO A 252 -2.54 -6.37 -14.92
CA PRO A 252 -3.54 -7.39 -14.59
C PRO A 252 -4.30 -7.02 -13.32
N THR A 253 -5.53 -7.47 -13.17
CA THR A 253 -6.23 -7.37 -11.87
C THR A 253 -5.71 -8.42 -10.89
N LYS A 254 -5.84 -8.21 -9.57
CA LYS A 254 -5.47 -9.23 -8.58
C LYS A 254 -6.31 -10.50 -8.76
N GLU A 255 -7.55 -10.33 -9.18
CA GLU A 255 -8.52 -11.38 -9.49
C GLU A 255 -8.09 -12.26 -10.67
N ALA A 256 -7.29 -11.72 -11.60
CA ALA A 256 -6.81 -12.46 -12.76
C ALA A 256 -5.99 -13.71 -12.38
N PHE A 257 -5.31 -13.67 -11.23
CA PHE A 257 -4.52 -14.78 -10.71
C PHE A 257 -5.02 -15.27 -9.35
N ALA A 258 -6.08 -14.67 -8.81
CA ALA A 258 -6.75 -15.21 -7.66
C ALA A 258 -7.20 -16.63 -8.02
N ALA A 259 -6.71 -17.61 -7.26
CA ALA A 259 -7.24 -18.95 -7.36
C ALA A 259 -8.75 -18.85 -7.17
N LYS A 260 -9.54 -19.26 -8.18
CA LYS A 260 -11.00 -19.38 -8.03
C LYS A 260 -11.24 -20.03 -6.68
N PRO A 261 -12.06 -19.45 -5.78
CA PRO A 261 -12.31 -20.06 -4.50
C PRO A 261 -12.79 -21.48 -4.76
N GLN A 262 -11.93 -22.46 -4.49
CA GLN A 262 -12.41 -23.83 -4.48
C GLN A 262 -13.41 -23.89 -3.34
N PRO A 263 -14.57 -24.53 -3.53
CA PRO A 263 -15.48 -24.77 -2.43
C PRO A 263 -14.66 -25.39 -1.30
N VAL A 264 -14.59 -24.71 -0.16
CA VAL A 264 -13.90 -25.24 1.00
C VAL A 264 -14.56 -26.59 1.28
N PRO A 265 -13.80 -27.71 1.24
CA PRO A 265 -14.41 -29.02 1.48
C PRO A 265 -15.15 -29.00 2.83
N PRO A 266 -16.27 -29.70 2.97
CA PRO A 266 -16.90 -29.82 4.28
C PRO A 266 -15.89 -30.41 5.27
N PHE A 267 -15.99 -30.00 6.53
CA PHE A 267 -15.16 -30.52 7.60
C PHE A 267 -16.02 -31.07 8.72
N HIS A 268 -15.48 -32.06 9.42
CA HIS A 268 -16.11 -32.65 10.59
C HIS A 268 -15.53 -32.01 11.85
N ARG A 269 -16.43 -31.58 12.75
CA ARG A 269 -16.06 -31.07 14.07
C ARG A 269 -15.96 -32.23 15.03
N PHE A 270 -14.80 -32.37 15.68
CA PHE A 270 -14.61 -33.35 16.73
C PHE A 270 -14.73 -32.68 18.10
N ARG A 271 -14.08 -33.26 19.11
CA ARG A 271 -14.13 -32.82 20.50
C ARG A 271 -13.04 -31.79 20.81
N CYS A 272 -13.15 -31.22 22.00
CA CYS A 272 -12.08 -30.48 22.63
C CYS A 272 -11.07 -31.45 23.26
N PHE A 273 -9.78 -31.21 23.04
CA PHE A 273 -8.69 -32.04 23.56
C PHE A 273 -7.72 -31.21 24.39
N ALA A 274 -7.15 -31.79 25.46
CA ALA A 274 -6.12 -31.11 26.26
C ALA A 274 -4.85 -30.92 25.43
N ARG A 275 -4.23 -29.73 25.45
CA ARG A 275 -2.91 -29.55 24.81
C ARG A 275 -1.82 -30.30 25.58
N GLU A 276 -1.87 -30.22 26.91
CA GLU A 276 -0.87 -30.76 27.83
C GLU A 276 -1.59 -31.60 28.90
N ALA A 277 -1.71 -32.89 28.65
CA ALA A 277 -2.20 -33.84 29.66
C ALA A 277 -1.00 -34.28 30.52
N ASP A 278 -0.86 -33.65 31.69
CA ASP A 278 0.18 -33.90 32.70
C ASP A 278 1.61 -33.48 32.27
N THR A 279 2.45 -33.20 33.27
CA THR A 279 3.84 -32.70 33.33
C THR A 279 4.87 -33.33 32.38
N LYS A 280 4.46 -34.23 31.48
CA LYS A 280 5.29 -34.88 30.46
C LYS A 280 5.25 -34.21 29.08
N ASN A 281 4.54 -33.09 28.92
CA ASN A 281 4.62 -32.24 27.73
C ASN A 281 4.30 -32.99 26.42
N ARG A 282 3.29 -33.87 26.44
CA ARG A 282 2.91 -34.71 25.28
C ARG A 282 1.71 -34.09 24.57
N THR A 283 1.94 -33.53 23.38
CA THR A 283 0.95 -32.77 22.62
C THR A 283 0.02 -33.67 21.80
N VAL A 284 -1.29 -33.41 21.81
CA VAL A 284 -2.35 -34.17 21.08
C VAL A 284 -2.15 -34.23 19.56
N LEU A 285 -1.58 -33.18 18.98
CA LEU A 285 -1.11 -33.10 17.59
C LEU A 285 0.42 -32.91 17.64
N THR A 286 1.18 -33.65 16.83
CA THR A 286 2.62 -33.82 17.07
C THR A 286 3.50 -32.80 16.35
N LEU A 287 2.96 -31.88 15.55
CA LEU A 287 3.75 -30.94 14.75
C LEU A 287 3.24 -29.47 14.77
N THR A 288 4.25 -28.61 14.91
CA THR A 288 4.45 -27.17 14.65
C THR A 288 3.23 -26.25 14.53
N LYS A 289 3.20 -25.24 15.41
CA LYS A 289 2.34 -24.04 15.29
C LYS A 289 2.56 -23.40 13.91
N ALA A 290 1.51 -23.24 13.11
CA ALA A 290 1.58 -22.41 11.92
C ALA A 290 1.74 -20.94 12.35
N GLU A 291 2.90 -20.32 12.08
CA GLU A 291 3.17 -18.96 12.58
C GLU A 291 2.43 -17.83 11.84
N HIS A 292 1.71 -18.12 10.75
CA HIS A 292 1.27 -17.07 9.81
C HIS A 292 -0.14 -17.25 9.21
N VAL A 293 -1.10 -17.88 9.91
CA VAL A 293 -2.51 -17.89 9.45
C VAL A 293 -3.24 -16.69 10.08
N LYS A 294 -3.16 -15.52 9.43
CA LYS A 294 -3.86 -14.30 9.84
C LYS A 294 -4.73 -13.79 8.68
N PRO A 295 -6.00 -13.43 8.90
CA PRO A 295 -6.74 -13.55 10.15
C PRO A 295 -7.19 -15.02 10.41
N MET A 296 -7.11 -15.49 11.66
CA MET A 296 -7.34 -16.90 12.00
C MET A 296 -8.85 -17.26 11.99
N SER A 297 -9.22 -18.32 11.26
CA SER A 297 -10.56 -18.92 11.28
C SER A 297 -10.47 -20.45 11.09
N ILE A 298 -11.57 -21.17 11.36
CA ILE A 298 -11.64 -22.62 11.12
C ILE A 298 -11.27 -22.95 9.67
N THR A 299 -11.86 -22.21 8.73
CA THR A 299 -11.64 -22.35 7.30
C THR A 299 -10.22 -21.99 6.88
N ALA A 300 -9.64 -20.94 7.45
CA ALA A 300 -8.26 -20.55 7.12
C ALA A 300 -7.26 -21.62 7.56
N CYS A 301 -7.43 -22.17 8.77
CA CYS A 301 -6.61 -23.29 9.25
C CYS A 301 -6.83 -24.54 8.38
N GLN A 302 -8.08 -24.90 8.07
CA GLN A 302 -8.40 -26.01 7.19
C GLN A 302 -7.69 -25.90 5.82
N SER A 303 -7.83 -24.76 5.13
CA SER A 303 -7.21 -24.54 3.83
C SER A 303 -5.69 -24.66 3.90
N PHE A 304 -5.06 -24.09 4.92
CA PHE A 304 -3.62 -24.18 5.14
C PHE A 304 -3.14 -25.64 5.28
N CYS A 305 -3.90 -26.45 6.02
CA CYS A 305 -3.58 -27.84 6.32
C CYS A 305 -3.78 -28.75 5.09
N LEU A 306 -4.94 -28.64 4.44
CA LEU A 306 -5.28 -29.45 3.26
C LEU A 306 -4.34 -29.19 2.09
N GLN A 307 -3.92 -27.93 1.85
CA GLN A 307 -2.92 -27.60 0.83
C GLN A 307 -1.57 -28.30 1.03
N ARG A 308 -1.25 -28.66 2.27
CA ARG A 308 0.00 -29.34 2.66
C ARG A 308 -0.19 -30.86 2.83
N GLY A 309 -1.38 -31.38 2.49
CA GLY A 309 -1.70 -32.80 2.58
C GLY A 309 -2.08 -33.29 3.98
N TRP A 310 -2.23 -32.39 4.96
CA TRP A 310 -2.65 -32.74 6.32
C TRP A 310 -4.17 -32.84 6.42
N ARG A 311 -4.64 -33.93 7.02
CA ARG A 311 -6.06 -34.29 7.07
C ARG A 311 -6.75 -33.96 8.39
N VAL A 312 -5.97 -33.74 9.44
CA VAL A 312 -6.44 -33.37 10.77
C VAL A 312 -5.83 -32.03 11.13
N TRP A 313 -6.66 -31.14 11.66
CA TRP A 313 -6.19 -29.83 12.15
C TRP A 313 -6.86 -29.46 13.45
N GLY A 314 -6.20 -28.59 14.20
CA GLY A 314 -6.66 -28.12 15.50
C GLY A 314 -6.38 -26.65 15.67
N ILE A 315 -7.26 -25.96 16.40
CA ILE A 315 -7.07 -24.54 16.71
C ILE A 315 -7.05 -24.35 18.21
N GLN A 316 -6.14 -23.50 18.66
CA GLN A 316 -5.96 -23.10 20.05
C GLN A 316 -5.89 -21.59 20.16
N ASN A 317 -6.34 -21.08 21.31
CA ASN A 317 -6.17 -19.69 21.73
C ASN A 317 -6.70 -18.65 20.72
N GLY A 318 -7.59 -19.06 19.80
CA GLY A 318 -8.13 -18.18 18.77
C GLY A 318 -7.18 -17.84 17.62
N ASP A 319 -5.89 -18.19 17.72
CA ASP A 319 -4.83 -17.66 16.85
C ASP A 319 -3.79 -18.69 16.39
N SER A 320 -3.83 -19.90 16.94
CA SER A 320 -2.79 -20.92 16.71
C SER A 320 -3.39 -22.13 16.02
N CYS A 321 -2.93 -22.39 14.78
CA CYS A 321 -3.35 -23.55 13.98
C CYS A 321 -2.29 -24.66 14.07
N PHE A 322 -2.77 -25.88 14.29
CA PHE A 322 -2.01 -27.12 14.42
C PHE A 322 -2.52 -28.11 13.39
N TYR A 323 -1.66 -29.02 12.93
CA TYR A 323 -2.03 -29.99 11.92
C TYR A 323 -1.22 -31.26 12.03
N ASP A 324 -1.86 -32.35 11.63
CA ASP A 324 -1.28 -33.69 11.58
C ASP A 324 -2.10 -34.56 10.60
N ASN A 325 -1.66 -35.79 10.37
CA ASN A 325 -2.44 -36.77 9.63
C ASN A 325 -3.34 -37.60 10.53
N GLN A 326 -3.03 -37.67 11.83
CA GLN A 326 -3.69 -38.51 12.82
C GLN A 326 -3.60 -37.86 14.21
N LEU A 327 -4.54 -38.20 15.09
CA LEU A 327 -4.39 -37.93 16.52
C LEU A 327 -3.50 -39.00 17.17
N ARG A 328 -2.81 -38.63 18.25
CA ARG A 328 -2.09 -39.60 19.07
C ARG A 328 -3.07 -40.47 19.88
N MET A 329 -2.69 -41.71 20.19
CA MET A 329 -3.48 -42.64 21.02
C MET A 329 -3.80 -42.11 22.41
N ASP A 330 -2.84 -41.40 23.01
CA ASP A 330 -2.94 -40.84 24.35
C ASP A 330 -3.64 -39.48 24.39
N SER A 331 -4.33 -39.10 23.31
CA SER A 331 -5.05 -37.82 23.24
C SER A 331 -6.20 -37.78 24.23
N GLN A 332 -6.15 -36.86 25.19
CA GLN A 332 -7.17 -36.72 26.21
C GLN A 332 -8.32 -35.82 25.73
N ILE A 333 -9.52 -36.40 25.64
CA ILE A 333 -10.75 -35.63 25.46
C ILE A 333 -11.05 -34.89 26.77
N ILE A 334 -11.34 -33.60 26.66
CA ILE A 334 -11.78 -32.76 27.78
C ILE A 334 -13.15 -32.17 27.49
N ASP A 335 -13.75 -31.57 28.51
CA ASP A 335 -15.05 -30.91 28.38
C ASP A 335 -15.01 -29.81 27.31
N ASP A 336 -16.02 -29.78 26.44
CA ASP A 336 -16.09 -28.84 25.33
C ASP A 336 -16.11 -27.37 25.80
N SER A 337 -16.55 -27.10 27.04
CA SER A 337 -16.47 -25.76 27.66
C SER A 337 -15.05 -25.21 27.83
N LYS A 338 -14.03 -26.09 27.76
CA LYS A 338 -12.62 -25.68 27.79
C LYS A 338 -12.15 -25.12 26.44
N CYS A 339 -12.84 -25.44 25.35
CA CYS A 339 -12.66 -24.78 24.07
C CYS A 339 -13.71 -23.67 23.96
N ASN A 340 -13.41 -22.48 24.48
CA ASN A 340 -14.34 -21.36 24.58
C ASN A 340 -13.77 -20.02 24.06
N ILE A 341 -12.60 -20.04 23.42
CA ILE A 341 -11.97 -18.85 22.85
C ILE A 341 -12.41 -18.69 21.40
N HIS A 342 -12.85 -17.49 21.02
CA HIS A 342 -13.25 -17.17 19.65
C HIS A 342 -12.05 -17.00 18.72
N CYS A 343 -12.25 -17.22 17.42
CA CYS A 343 -11.19 -17.02 16.44
C CYS A 343 -10.92 -15.51 16.23
N ASN A 344 -9.66 -15.10 16.16
CA ASN A 344 -9.30 -13.69 15.95
C ASN A 344 -9.76 -13.13 14.59
N GLY A 345 -9.93 -13.99 13.59
CA GLY A 345 -10.44 -13.64 12.26
C GLY A 345 -11.90 -13.95 12.02
N ASN A 346 -12.57 -14.59 12.98
CA ASN A 346 -13.99 -14.90 12.89
C ASN A 346 -14.58 -15.13 14.29
N THR A 347 -15.25 -14.11 14.82
CA THR A 347 -15.83 -14.15 16.18
C THR A 347 -17.06 -15.05 16.29
N THR A 348 -17.65 -15.52 15.19
CA THR A 348 -18.82 -16.43 15.26
C THR A 348 -18.46 -17.86 15.61
N ASN A 349 -17.20 -18.25 15.43
CA ASN A 349 -16.73 -19.62 15.66
C ASN A 349 -15.77 -19.69 16.85
N VAL A 350 -15.78 -20.85 17.50
CA VAL A 350 -14.90 -21.17 18.61
C VAL A 350 -13.64 -21.87 18.09
N CYS A 351 -12.48 -21.35 18.48
CA CYS A 351 -11.15 -21.72 18.02
C CYS A 351 -10.24 -22.17 19.18
N GLY A 352 -10.73 -23.17 19.93
CA GLY A 352 -10.00 -23.79 21.03
C GLY A 352 -10.09 -23.03 22.34
N GLY A 353 -9.10 -23.22 23.20
CA GLY A 353 -8.98 -22.59 24.52
C GLY A 353 -7.52 -22.41 24.93
N LYS A 354 -7.28 -21.92 26.16
CA LYS A 354 -5.93 -21.61 26.64
C LYS A 354 -5.02 -22.84 26.65
N ASP A 355 -5.53 -23.98 27.13
CA ASP A 355 -4.81 -25.27 27.21
C ASP A 355 -5.58 -26.38 26.48
N ALA A 356 -6.35 -25.98 25.47
CA ALA A 356 -7.36 -26.81 24.84
C ALA A 356 -7.37 -26.60 23.32
N ILE A 357 -7.28 -27.69 22.56
CA ILE A 357 -7.32 -27.68 21.10
C ILE A 357 -8.68 -28.15 20.63
N LYS A 358 -9.37 -27.34 19.82
CA LYS A 358 -10.57 -27.80 19.12
C LYS A 358 -10.15 -28.46 17.81
N VAL A 359 -10.48 -29.74 17.63
CA VAL A 359 -9.99 -30.57 16.52
C VAL A 359 -11.06 -30.76 15.44
N PHE A 360 -10.60 -30.80 14.19
CA PHE A 360 -11.38 -30.96 12.98
C PHE A 360 -10.67 -31.91 11.99
N GLY A 361 -11.41 -32.45 11.02
CA GLY A 361 -10.85 -33.29 9.97
C GLY A 361 -11.68 -33.32 8.68
N ASP A 362 -11.08 -33.85 7.62
CA ASP A 362 -11.70 -33.99 6.28
C ASP A 362 -12.59 -35.23 6.14
N GLN A 363 -12.48 -36.18 7.08
CA GLN A 363 -13.28 -37.40 7.15
C GLN A 363 -14.15 -37.38 8.41
N ASP A 364 -15.22 -38.18 8.41
CA ASP A 364 -16.13 -38.37 9.54
C ASP A 364 -15.52 -39.20 10.68
N MET A 365 -14.49 -39.99 10.38
CA MET A 365 -13.71 -40.77 11.35
C MET A 365 -12.30 -40.19 11.58
N LEU A 366 -11.98 -39.94 12.85
CA LEU A 366 -10.63 -39.57 13.28
C LEU A 366 -9.67 -40.73 13.08
N ARG A 367 -8.59 -40.50 12.33
CA ARG A 367 -7.47 -41.43 12.30
C ARG A 367 -6.66 -41.26 13.58
N VAL A 368 -6.43 -42.35 14.29
CA VAL A 368 -5.58 -42.39 15.48
C VAL A 368 -4.35 -43.22 15.13
N GLN A 369 -3.18 -42.79 15.59
CA GLN A 369 -1.96 -43.57 15.47
C GLN A 369 -2.15 -44.94 16.11
N TYR A 370 -1.74 -46.05 15.51
CA TYR A 370 -1.80 -47.35 16.17
C TYR A 370 -0.57 -48.17 15.80
N ALA A 371 -0.17 -49.07 16.71
CA ALA A 371 0.80 -50.11 16.43
C ALA A 371 0.05 -51.43 16.33
N SER A 372 0.11 -52.10 15.17
CA SER A 372 -0.39 -53.47 15.06
C SER A 372 0.50 -54.37 15.90
N LEU A 373 -0.09 -55.06 16.87
CA LEU A 373 0.62 -56.04 17.71
C LEU A 373 0.61 -57.45 17.10
N GLY A 374 0.11 -57.60 15.88
CA GLY A 374 -0.08 -58.87 15.19
C GLY A 374 -1.42 -59.54 15.50
N CYS A 375 -1.68 -60.66 14.83
CA CYS A 375 -2.80 -61.54 15.16
C CYS A 375 -2.35 -62.49 16.27
N TYR A 376 -3.13 -62.62 17.33
CA TYR A 376 -2.91 -63.59 18.40
C TYR A 376 -3.75 -64.83 18.10
N SER A 377 -3.11 -66.00 18.06
CA SER A 377 -3.75 -67.31 17.81
C SER A 377 -4.19 -68.00 19.09
#